data_AF-A0AAD6Z4K8-F1
#
_entry.id   AF-A0AAD6Z4K8-F1
#
_cell.length_a   1.000
_cell.length_b   1.000
_cell.length_c   1.000
_cell.angle_alpha   90.00
_cell.angle_beta   90.00
_cell.angle_gamma   90.00
#
_symmetry.space_group_name_H-M   'P 1'
#
loop_
_entity.id
_entity.type
_entity.pdbx_description
1 polymer ?
#
loop_
_entity_poly.entity_id
_entity_poly.type
_entity_poly.pdbx_seq_one_letter_code
_entity_poly.pdbx_strand_id
1 'polypeptide(L)'
;VHAAGVRPGQIKHLITFGDSYTDIVATGDKGTAWPVYAAGYSETTLHPFARSGATCSNDITFQPFPPIFESELPLYFTETGNGSLRLPSDETVCTPQLL
;
A
#
# COMPACT_ATOMS: atom_id res chain seq x y z
N VAL A 1 -14.44 24.65 13.10
CA VAL A 1 -13.13 24.04 13.40
C VAL A 1 -12.38 23.87 12.08
N HIS A 2 -11.15 24.38 11.94
CA HIS A 2 -10.34 24.16 10.75
C HIS A 2 -9.37 23.01 11.03
N ALA A 3 -9.33 22.00 10.18
CA ALA A 3 -8.30 20.97 10.26
C ALA A 3 -6.97 21.59 9.80
N ALA A 4 -5.94 21.55 10.65
CA ALA A 4 -4.59 21.87 10.20
C ALA A 4 -4.17 20.79 9.19
N GLY A 5 -3.74 21.20 7.99
CA GLY A 5 -3.25 20.28 6.97
C GLY A 5 -1.96 19.56 7.41
N VAL A 6 -1.58 18.55 6.63
CA VAL A 6 -0.33 17.80 6.83
C VAL A 6 0.86 18.76 6.72
N ARG A 7 1.78 18.69 7.68
CA ARG A 7 2.99 19.52 7.67
C ARG A 7 4.03 18.92 6.72
N PRO A 8 4.90 19.75 6.09
CA PRO A 8 6.05 19.25 5.34
C PRO A 8 6.89 18.29 6.20
N GLY A 9 7.24 17.12 5.66
CA GLY A 9 8.03 16.09 6.35
C GLY A 9 7.30 15.33 7.47
N GLN A 10 6.00 15.56 7.67
CA GLN A 10 5.22 14.82 8.67
C GLN A 10 5.05 13.35 8.27
N ILE A 11 4.71 13.09 7.01
CA ILE A 11 4.53 11.74 6.50
C ILE A 11 5.89 11.17 6.13
N LYS A 12 6.19 10.00 6.69
CA LYS A 12 7.44 9.27 6.49
C LYS A 12 7.22 7.90 5.88
N HIS A 13 5.98 7.38 5.92
CA HIS A 13 5.65 6.04 5.44
C HIS A 13 4.51 6.10 4.44
N LEU A 14 4.74 5.50 3.27
CA LEU A 14 3.73 5.28 2.24
C LEU A 14 3.45 3.79 2.15
N ILE A 15 2.20 3.41 2.40
CA ILE A 15 1.74 2.02 2.31
C ILE A 15 0.82 1.88 1.12
N THR A 16 1.08 0.89 0.28
CA THR A 16 0.26 0.64 -0.90
C THR A 16 -0.38 -0.75 -0.87
N PHE A 17 -1.69 -0.76 -1.14
CA PHE A 17 -2.52 -1.95 -1.34
C PHE A 17 -3.13 -1.88 -2.73
N GLY A 18 -3.42 -3.02 -3.34
CA GLY A 18 -4.10 -3.07 -4.63
C GLY A 18 -3.49 -4.05 -5.62
N ASP A 19 -3.77 -3.82 -6.89
CA ASP A 19 -3.51 -4.76 -7.97
C ASP A 19 -2.28 -4.39 -8.82
N SER A 20 -2.28 -4.83 -10.08
CA SER A 20 -1.19 -4.59 -11.05
C SER A 20 -0.94 -3.12 -11.36
N TYR A 21 -1.88 -2.22 -11.07
CA TYR A 21 -1.65 -0.77 -11.26
C TYR A 21 -0.72 -0.18 -10.18
N THR A 22 -0.57 -0.88 -9.06
CA THR A 22 0.18 -0.41 -7.87
C THR A 22 1.32 -1.36 -7.49
N ASP A 23 1.29 -2.61 -7.93
CA ASP A 23 2.35 -3.58 -7.69
C ASP A 23 3.69 -3.12 -8.29
N ILE A 24 4.73 -3.11 -7.46
CA ILE A 24 6.09 -2.76 -7.86
C ILE A 24 6.95 -3.97 -8.23
N VAL A 25 6.47 -5.19 -7.96
CA VAL A 25 7.20 -6.45 -8.17
C VAL A 25 6.89 -7.01 -9.55
N ALA A 26 5.61 -7.08 -9.92
CA ALA A 26 5.18 -7.55 -11.24
C ALA A 26 4.64 -6.39 -12.10
N THR A 27 5.53 -5.59 -12.69
CA THR A 27 5.16 -4.50 -13.61
C THR A 27 5.01 -5.04 -15.05
N GLY A 28 3.80 -4.92 -15.62
CA GLY A 28 3.49 -5.48 -16.94
C GLY A 28 4.25 -4.83 -18.11
N ASP A 29 4.72 -3.61 -17.93
CA ASP A 29 5.46 -2.80 -18.91
C ASP A 29 6.98 -2.78 -18.67
N LYS A 30 7.47 -3.50 -17.65
CA LYS A 30 8.86 -3.42 -17.15
C LYS A 30 9.29 -2.01 -16.73
N GLY A 31 8.32 -1.12 -16.54
CA GLY A 31 8.53 0.24 -16.07
C GLY A 31 8.63 0.29 -14.54
N THR A 32 8.84 1.51 -14.05
CA THR A 32 8.77 1.82 -12.62
C THR A 32 7.32 2.20 -12.28
N ALA A 33 6.70 1.43 -11.38
CA ALA A 33 5.34 1.72 -10.92
C ALA A 33 5.26 3.04 -10.14
N TRP A 34 4.10 3.68 -10.15
CA TRP A 34 3.86 4.99 -9.54
C TRP A 34 4.24 5.10 -8.05
N PRO A 35 4.11 4.06 -7.19
CA PRO A 35 4.45 4.19 -5.77
C PRO A 35 5.92 4.48 -5.53
N VAL A 36 6.79 4.00 -6.42
CA VAL A 36 8.24 4.27 -6.35
C VAL A 36 8.52 5.76 -6.57
N TYR A 37 7.86 6.36 -7.57
CA TYR A 37 7.97 7.80 -7.82
C TYR A 37 7.36 8.62 -6.68
N ALA A 38 6.19 8.24 -6.19
CA ALA A 38 5.53 8.92 -5.08
C ALA A 38 6.41 8.91 -3.82
N ALA A 39 6.98 7.76 -3.48
CA ALA A 39 7.92 7.64 -2.35
C ALA A 39 9.18 8.49 -2.56
N GLY A 40 9.77 8.45 -3.77
CA GLY A 40 10.94 9.24 -4.11
C GLY A 40 10.71 10.75 -4.02
N TYR A 41 9.59 11.25 -4.55
CA TYR A 41 9.28 12.68 -4.53
C TYR A 41 8.83 13.20 -3.16
N SER A 42 8.29 12.32 -2.31
CA SER A 42 7.87 12.68 -0.94
C SER A 42 8.91 12.36 0.13
N GLU A 43 10.05 11.78 -0.24
CA GLU A 43 11.09 11.28 0.67
C GLU A 43 10.52 10.31 1.73
N THR A 44 9.50 9.53 1.36
CA THR A 44 8.88 8.54 2.26
C THR A 44 9.44 7.14 2.03
N THR A 45 9.38 6.31 3.07
CA THR A 45 9.65 4.88 2.97
C THR A 45 8.43 4.17 2.41
N LEU A 46 8.59 3.49 1.28
CA LEU A 46 7.55 2.69 0.64
C LEU A 46 7.44 1.30 1.27
N HIS A 47 6.23 0.92 1.66
CA HIS A 47 5.86 -0.43 2.13
C HIS A 47 4.82 -1.03 1.17
N PRO A 48 5.25 -1.81 0.16
CA PRO A 48 4.39 -2.23 -0.93
C PRO A 48 3.75 -3.60 -0.67
N PHE A 49 2.47 -3.61 -0.31
CA PHE A 49 1.68 -4.84 -0.12
C PHE A 49 0.93 -5.28 -1.39
N ALA A 50 0.70 -4.35 -2.32
CA ALA A 50 -0.02 -4.60 -3.57
C ALA A 50 0.52 -5.79 -4.38
N ARG A 51 -0.38 -6.61 -4.93
CA ARG A 51 -0.07 -7.75 -5.79
C ARG A 51 -0.89 -7.76 -7.06
N SER A 52 -0.21 -7.96 -8.19
CA SER A 52 -0.86 -8.07 -9.50
C SER A 52 -1.98 -9.12 -9.52
N GLY A 53 -3.14 -8.72 -10.03
CA GLY A 53 -4.33 -9.56 -10.10
C GLY A 53 -5.16 -9.62 -8.81
N ALA A 54 -4.78 -8.90 -7.75
CA ALA A 54 -5.55 -8.83 -6.52
C ALA A 54 -6.96 -8.27 -6.77
N THR A 55 -7.98 -9.02 -6.34
CA THR A 55 -9.35 -8.52 -6.19
C THR A 55 -9.56 -8.03 -4.75
N CYS A 56 -10.67 -7.34 -4.49
CA CYS A 56 -11.06 -7.02 -3.12
C CYS A 56 -11.15 -8.29 -2.27
N SER A 57 -11.90 -9.29 -2.75
CA SER A 57 -12.06 -10.60 -2.11
C SER A 57 -12.30 -11.69 -3.15
N ASN A 58 -11.67 -12.85 -2.94
CA ASN A 58 -11.90 -14.04 -3.75
C ASN A 58 -13.24 -14.73 -3.48
N ASP A 59 -13.90 -14.42 -2.36
CA ASP A 59 -15.25 -14.94 -2.06
C ASP A 59 -16.32 -14.29 -2.93
N ILE A 60 -16.06 -13.08 -3.43
CA ILE A 60 -16.95 -12.34 -4.34
C ILE A 60 -16.57 -12.61 -5.79
N THR A 61 -15.29 -12.40 -6.12
CA THR A 61 -14.74 -12.57 -7.48
C THR A 61 -13.47 -13.37 -7.39
N PHE A 62 -13.57 -14.67 -7.67
CA PHE A 62 -12.41 -15.55 -7.64
C PHE A 62 -11.39 -15.20 -8.72
N GLN A 63 -10.17 -14.92 -8.28
CA GLN A 63 -8.97 -14.83 -9.09
C GLN A 63 -7.87 -15.69 -8.44
N PRO A 64 -7.00 -16.36 -9.21
CA PRO A 64 -5.91 -17.17 -8.69
C PRO A 64 -4.73 -16.29 -8.20
N PHE A 65 -5.04 -15.14 -7.61
CA PHE A 65 -4.08 -14.16 -7.08
C PHE A 65 -4.47 -13.80 -5.64
N PRO A 66 -3.50 -13.39 -4.80
CA PRO A 66 -3.78 -13.01 -3.42
C PRO A 66 -4.68 -11.76 -3.38
N PRO A 67 -5.86 -11.82 -2.75
CA PRO A 67 -6.80 -10.69 -2.67
C PRO A 67 -6.47 -9.74 -1.51
N ILE A 68 -7.07 -8.55 -1.52
CA ILE A 68 -6.80 -7.50 -0.53
C ILE A 68 -7.23 -7.93 0.88
N PHE A 69 -8.47 -8.41 1.05
CA PHE A 69 -9.02 -8.70 2.37
C PHE A 69 -8.46 -9.98 3.01
N GLU A 70 -8.10 -10.98 2.22
CA GLU A 70 -7.62 -12.27 2.72
C GLU A 70 -6.09 -12.39 2.72
N SER A 71 -5.35 -11.49 2.04
CA SER A 71 -3.89 -11.53 1.98
C SER A 71 -3.22 -10.21 2.39
N GLU A 72 -3.45 -9.13 1.64
CA GLU A 72 -2.64 -7.90 1.82
C GLU A 72 -2.88 -7.22 3.18
N LEU A 73 -4.14 -7.05 3.57
CA LEU A 73 -4.50 -6.48 4.87
C LEU A 73 -4.10 -7.39 6.03
N PRO A 74 -4.37 -8.72 6.01
CA PRO A 74 -3.88 -9.63 7.05
C PRO A 74 -2.36 -9.60 7.22
N LEU A 75 -1.59 -9.52 6.11
CA LEU A 75 -0.14 -9.42 6.19
C LEU A 75 0.28 -8.10 6.85
N TYR A 76 -0.30 -6.98 6.44
CA TYR A 76 -0.07 -5.68 7.07
C TYR A 76 -0.36 -5.68 8.57
N PHE A 77 -1.52 -6.23 8.99
CA PHE A 77 -1.88 -6.32 10.40
C PHE A 77 -0.97 -7.29 11.18
N THR A 78 -0.49 -8.36 10.54
CA THR A 78 0.45 -9.30 11.14
C THR A 78 1.80 -8.64 11.40
N GLU A 79 2.36 -7.93 10.41
CA GLU A 79 3.65 -7.26 10.52
C GLU A 79 3.62 -6.08 11.49
N THR A 80 2.50 -5.34 11.56
CA THR A 80 2.31 -4.28 12.55
C THR A 80 2.08 -4.83 13.95
N GLY A 81 1.27 -5.89 14.08
CA GLY A 81 0.97 -6.52 15.36
C GLY A 81 2.15 -7.26 15.99
N ASN A 82 3.00 -7.89 15.17
CA ASN A 82 4.21 -8.57 15.64
C ASN A 82 5.42 -7.63 15.83
N GLY A 83 5.27 -6.35 15.45
CA GLY A 83 6.29 -5.32 15.61
C GLY A 83 7.42 -5.35 14.60
N SER A 84 7.34 -6.19 13.56
CA SER A 84 8.28 -6.19 12.42
C SER A 84 8.17 -4.90 11.62
N LEU A 85 6.97 -4.32 11.59
CA LEU A 85 6.68 -3.06 10.92
C LEU A 85 6.11 -2.05 11.92
N ARG A 86 6.87 -0.99 12.21
CA ARG A 86 6.46 0.07 13.14
C ARG A 86 6.02 1.30 12.36
N LEU A 87 4.74 1.63 12.44
CA LEU A 87 4.12 2.67 11.62
C LEU A 87 3.27 3.59 12.50
N PRO A 88 3.81 4.72 12.96
CA PRO A 88 3.05 5.73 13.67
C PRO A 88 1.94 6.26 12.76
N SER A 89 0.69 6.24 13.22
CA SER A 89 -0.47 6.65 12.41
C SER A 89 -0.44 8.12 11.98
N ASP A 90 0.30 8.96 12.71
CA ASP A 90 0.49 10.39 12.42
C ASP A 90 1.56 10.65 11.35
N GLU A 91 2.42 9.66 11.07
CA GLU A 91 3.51 9.70 10.09
C GLU A 91 3.27 8.78 8.88
N THR A 92 2.12 8.09 8.83
CA THR A 92 1.84 7.04 7.85
C THR A 92 0.63 7.39 7.00
N VAL A 93 0.76 7.22 5.69
CA VAL A 93 -0.37 7.31 4.76
C VAL A 93 -0.55 5.97 4.04
N CYS A 94 -1.79 5.52 3.95
CA CYS A 94 -2.17 4.33 3.21
C CYS A 94 -2.96 4.74 1.97
N THR A 95 -2.62 4.20 0.81
CA THR A 95 -3.42 4.37 -0.40
C THR A 95 -4.28 3.14 -0.63
N PRO A 96 -5.60 3.23 -0.51
CA PRO A 96 -6.48 2.18 -0.99
C PRO A 96 -6.54 2.27 -2.52
N GLN A 97 -6.37 1.14 -3.21
CA GLN A 97 -6.89 1.02 -4.57
C GLN A 97 -8.40 0.76 -4.46
N LEU A 98 -9.20 1.80 -4.71
CA LEU A 98 -10.66 1.67 -4.90
C LEU A 98 -10.90 1.15 -6.31
N LEU A 99 -11.18 -0.15 -6.45
CA LEU A 99 -11.83 -0.72 -7.62
C LEU A 99 -13.18 -1.31 -7.21
#